data_AF-A0A0G0RFA2-F1
#
_entry.id   AF-A0A0G0RFA2-F1
#
_cell.length_a   1.000
_cell.length_b   1.000
_cell.length_c   1.000
_cell.angle_alpha   90.00
_cell.angle_beta   90.00
_cell.angle_gamma   90.00
#
_symmetry.space_group_name_H-M   'P 1'
#
loop_
_entity.id
_entity.type
_entity.pdbx_description
1 polymer ?
#
loop_
_entity_poly.entity_id
_entity_poly.type
_entity_poly.pdbx_seq_one_letter_code
_entity_poly.pdbx_strand_id
1 'polypeptide(L)'
;MGLPQSILQVFSFAPIGWLYYVFFTAEYGQTLGKKVVGIRVVSVDGADLNWIQVILRETIGKILSTIALLLGFVWIFIDKDNRAWHDKIAGTSVIDQHESVK
;
A
#
# COMPACT_ATOMS: atom_id res chain seq x y z
N MET A 1 -36.27 -4.54 1.71
CA MET A 1 -35.44 -3.35 1.98
C MET A 1 -34.26 -3.43 1.03
N GLY A 2 -34.31 -2.71 -0.11
CA GLY A 2 -33.21 -2.74 -1.09
C GLY A 2 -31.98 -2.03 -0.52
N LEU A 3 -30.79 -2.47 -0.92
CA LEU A 3 -29.55 -1.79 -0.53
C LEU A 3 -29.59 -0.33 -1.01
N PRO A 4 -29.22 0.64 -0.18
CA PRO A 4 -29.16 2.04 -0.61
C PRO A 4 -28.20 2.20 -1.79
N GLN A 5 -28.59 3.00 -2.79
CA GLN A 5 -27.85 3.18 -4.05
C GLN A 5 -26.38 3.62 -3.85
N SER A 6 -26.08 4.32 -2.75
CA SER A 6 -24.72 4.69 -2.37
C SER A 6 -23.81 3.49 -2.13
N ILE A 7 -24.34 2.40 -1.57
CA ILE A 7 -23.58 1.16 -1.31
C ILE A 7 -23.17 0.50 -2.64
N LEU A 8 -24.09 0.47 -3.61
CA LEU A 8 -23.81 -0.10 -4.93
C LEU A 8 -22.69 0.65 -5.65
N GLN A 9 -22.67 1.99 -5.58
CA GLN A 9 -21.62 2.80 -6.19
C GLN A 9 -20.23 2.53 -5.57
N VAL A 10 -20.15 2.43 -4.24
CA VAL A 10 -18.88 2.09 -3.55
C VAL A 10 -18.35 0.73 -4.02
N PHE A 11 -19.23 -0.27 -4.14
CA PHE A 11 -18.85 -1.59 -4.64
C PHE A 11 -18.40 -1.58 -6.11
N SER A 12 -18.88 -0.66 -6.94
CA SER A 12 -18.45 -0.54 -8.34
C SER A 12 -17.10 0.14 -8.50
N PHE A 13 -16.78 1.17 -7.71
CA PHE A 13 -15.54 1.94 -7.87
C PHE A 13 -14.35 1.42 -7.04
N ALA A 14 -14.61 0.81 -5.88
CA ALA A 14 -13.54 0.32 -5.00
C ALA A 14 -12.59 -0.70 -5.69
N PRO A 15 -13.07 -1.67 -6.48
CA PRO A 15 -12.18 -2.62 -7.18
C PRO A 15 -11.29 -1.94 -8.22
N ILE A 16 -11.80 -0.93 -8.90
CA ILE A 16 -11.04 -0.17 -9.91
C ILE A 16 -9.90 0.60 -9.23
N GLY A 17 -10.21 1.28 -8.12
CA GLY A 17 -9.20 1.97 -7.31
C GLY A 17 -8.15 1.00 -6.79
N TRP A 18 -8.58 -0.14 -6.23
CA TRP A 18 -7.67 -1.17 -5.74
C TRP A 18 -6.76 -1.71 -6.84
N LEU A 19 -7.31 -2.01 -8.03
CA LEU A 19 -6.54 -2.50 -9.17
C LEU A 19 -5.49 -1.47 -9.62
N TYR A 20 -5.85 -0.18 -9.63
CA TYR A 20 -4.89 0.90 -9.89
C TYR A 20 -3.72 0.86 -8.89
N TYR A 21 -3.99 0.74 -7.59
CA TYR A 21 -2.93 0.69 -6.57
C TYR A 21 -2.05 -0.56 -6.73
N VAL A 22 -2.65 -1.73 -6.95
CA VAL A 22 -1.92 -2.99 -7.09
C VAL A 22 -1.06 -2.98 -8.35
N PHE A 23 -1.65 -2.68 -9.51
CA PHE A 23 -0.93 -2.72 -10.78
C PHE A 23 0.26 -1.76 -10.79
N PHE A 24 0.05 -0.49 -10.44
CA PHE A 24 1.14 0.48 -10.45
C PHE A 24 2.21 0.19 -9.39
N THR A 25 1.82 -0.31 -8.22
CA THR A 25 2.79 -0.66 -7.18
C THR A 25 3.57 -1.92 -7.54
N ALA A 26 2.95 -2.93 -8.15
CA ALA A 26 3.63 -4.13 -8.60
C ALA A 26 4.62 -3.85 -9.73
N GLU A 27 4.22 -3.06 -10.73
CA GLU A 27 5.07 -2.83 -11.90
C GLU A 27 6.15 -1.77 -11.66
N TYR A 28 5.84 -0.71 -10.91
CA TYR A 28 6.72 0.46 -10.78
C TYR A 28 7.19 0.73 -9.35
N GLY A 29 6.75 -0.07 -8.37
CA GLY A 29 6.92 0.23 -6.94
C GLY A 29 6.15 1.47 -6.47
N GLN A 30 5.40 2.14 -7.36
CA GLN A 30 4.89 3.50 -7.15
C GLN A 30 3.64 3.78 -7.98
N THR A 31 2.63 4.36 -7.34
CA THR A 31 1.52 5.03 -8.04
C THR A 31 1.94 6.43 -8.50
N LEU A 32 1.14 7.05 -9.37
CA LEU A 32 1.43 8.41 -9.85
C LEU A 32 1.61 9.42 -8.71
N GLY A 33 0.75 9.37 -7.68
CA GLY A 33 0.89 10.22 -6.50
C GLY A 33 2.20 9.96 -5.75
N LYS A 34 2.59 8.69 -5.59
CA LYS A 34 3.88 8.33 -4.96
C LYS A 34 5.08 8.82 -5.77
N LYS A 35 5.00 8.80 -7.10
CA LYS A 35 6.04 9.37 -7.98
C LYS A 35 6.20 10.87 -7.80
N VAL A 36 5.09 11.61 -7.66
CA VAL A 36 5.13 13.06 -7.42
C VAL A 36 5.79 13.39 -6.07
N VAL A 37 5.55 12.57 -5.05
CA VAL A 37 6.14 12.74 -3.71
C VAL A 37 7.58 12.19 -3.63
N GLY A 38 8.05 11.44 -4.63
CA GLY A 38 9.40 10.87 -4.65
C GLY A 38 9.58 9.66 -3.74
N ILE A 39 8.52 8.93 -3.37
CA ILE A 39 8.61 7.75 -2.49
C ILE A 39 8.35 6.44 -3.22
N ARG A 40 9.15 5.40 -2.99
CA ARG A 40 9.03 4.09 -3.66
C ARG A 40 8.85 2.94 -2.67
N VAL A 41 7.98 2.00 -3.02
CA VAL A 41 7.86 0.72 -2.33
C VAL A 41 8.91 -0.23 -2.90
N VAL A 42 9.71 -0.84 -2.03
CA VAL A 42 10.75 -1.82 -2.37
C VAL A 42 10.58 -3.08 -1.53
N SER A 43 11.10 -4.21 -2.02
CA SER A 43 11.18 -5.43 -1.22
C SER A 43 12.28 -5.26 -0.17
N VAL A 44 12.06 -5.75 1.04
CA VAL A 44 13.09 -5.72 2.10
C VAL A 44 14.27 -6.64 1.78
N ASP A 45 14.04 -7.66 0.95
CA ASP A 45 15.04 -8.64 0.55
C ASP A 45 15.97 -8.13 -0.57
N GLY A 46 15.79 -6.88 -1.02
CA GLY A 46 16.59 -6.26 -2.09
C GLY A 46 16.27 -6.75 -3.51
N ALA A 47 15.39 -7.73 -3.64
CA ALA A 47 14.85 -8.18 -4.92
C ALA A 47 13.77 -7.23 -5.48
N ASP A 48 13.40 -7.44 -6.74
CA ASP A 48 12.26 -6.75 -7.34
C ASP A 48 10.96 -7.05 -6.57
N LEU A 49 10.02 -6.11 -6.64
CA LEU A 49 8.74 -6.22 -5.95
C LEU A 49 7.93 -7.38 -6.52
N ASN A 50 7.52 -8.33 -5.68
CA ASN A 50 6.67 -9.43 -6.13
C ASN A 50 5.17 -9.02 -6.07
N TRP A 51 4.40 -9.42 -7.07
CA TRP A 51 2.94 -9.31 -7.12
C TRP A 51 2.25 -9.80 -5.85
N ILE A 52 2.73 -10.91 -5.26
CA ILE A 52 2.17 -11.45 -4.02
C ILE A 52 2.37 -10.47 -2.86
N GLN A 53 3.55 -9.87 -2.74
CA GLN A 53 3.82 -8.87 -1.70
C GLN A 53 2.88 -7.68 -1.85
N VAL A 54 2.69 -7.20 -3.08
CA VAL A 54 1.80 -6.05 -3.34
C VAL A 54 0.35 -6.38 -3.03
N ILE A 55 -0.15 -7.56 -3.46
CA ILE A 55 -1.52 -7.97 -3.17
C ILE A 55 -1.72 -8.09 -1.65
N LEU A 56 -0.81 -8.74 -0.93
CA LEU A 56 -0.89 -8.87 0.54
C LEU A 56 -0.87 -7.50 1.24
N ARG A 57 0.00 -6.61 0.78
CA ARG A 57 0.12 -5.23 1.26
C ARG A 57 -1.19 -4.47 1.08
N GLU A 58 -1.75 -4.48 -0.12
CA GLU A 58 -2.91 -3.67 -0.51
C GLU A 58 -4.25 -4.27 -0.07
N THR A 59 -4.30 -5.57 0.24
CA THR A 59 -5.50 -6.25 0.76
C THR A 59 -5.40 -6.44 2.27
N ILE A 60 -4.81 -7.55 2.72
CA ILE A 60 -4.79 -7.98 4.11
C ILE A 60 -4.17 -6.91 5.00
N GLY A 61 -3.01 -6.35 4.60
CA GLY A 61 -2.30 -5.36 5.38
C GLY A 61 -3.11 -4.07 5.59
N LYS A 62 -3.66 -3.50 4.52
CA LYS A 62 -4.46 -2.27 4.58
C LYS A 62 -5.81 -2.48 5.24
N ILE A 63 -6.48 -3.62 5.01
CA ILE A 63 -7.74 -3.96 5.68
C ILE A 63 -7.51 -4.07 7.18
N LEU A 64 -6.48 -4.79 7.62
CA LEU A 64 -6.14 -4.91 9.04
C LEU A 64 -5.84 -3.55 9.66
N SER A 65 -5.05 -2.72 8.98
CA SER A 65 -4.74 -1.36 9.42
C SER A 65 -6.00 -0.49 9.54
N THR A 66 -6.95 -0.65 8.63
CA THR A 66 -8.21 0.12 8.60
C THR A 66 -9.16 -0.31 9.71
N ILE A 67 -9.32 -1.62 9.92
CA ILE A 67 -10.15 -2.18 11.00
C ILE A 67 -9.59 -1.76 12.37
N ALA A 68 -8.27 -1.70 12.51
CA ALA A 68 -7.59 -1.21 13.71
C ALA A 68 -7.57 0.33 13.81
N LEU A 69 -8.61 1.03 13.32
CA LEU A 69 -8.74 2.49 13.37
C LEU A 69 -7.52 3.26 12.83
N LEU A 70 -6.98 2.79 11.72
CA LEU A 70 -5.78 3.33 11.05
C LEU A 70 -4.47 3.23 11.85
N LEU A 71 -4.46 2.56 13.00
CA LEU A 71 -3.24 2.38 13.81
C LEU A 71 -2.11 1.72 13.03
N GLY A 72 -2.42 0.79 12.13
CA GLY A 72 -1.42 0.13 11.30
C GLY A 72 -0.70 1.07 10.33
N PHE A 73 -1.29 2.22 9.98
CA PHE A 73 -0.63 3.27 9.21
C PHE A 73 0.24 4.17 10.10
N VAL A 74 -0.27 4.57 11.26
CA VAL A 74 0.46 5.42 12.23
C VAL A 74 1.68 4.71 12.81
N TRP A 75 1.67 3.37 12.80
CA TRP A 75 2.77 2.54 13.29
C TRP A 75 4.13 2.87 12.68
N ILE A 76 4.16 3.47 11.48
CA ILE A 76 5.38 3.97 10.85
C ILE A 76 6.21 4.87 11.77
N PHE A 77 5.59 5.70 12.61
CA PHE A 77 6.28 6.62 13.51
C PHE A 77 6.83 5.95 14.77
N ILE A 78 6.36 4.73 15.07
CA ILE A 78 6.76 3.95 16.25
C ILE A 78 7.82 2.93 15.87
N ASP A 79 7.72 2.38 14.66
CA ASP A 79 8.63 1.33 14.21
C ASP A 79 10.04 1.85 13.94
N LYS A 80 11.05 1.14 14.46
CA LYS A 80 12.46 1.48 14.28
C LYS A 80 12.90 1.52 12.81
N ASP A 81 12.24 0.75 11.95
CA ASP A 81 12.56 0.66 10.52
C ASP A 81 11.61 1.53 9.68
N ASN A 82 10.78 2.37 10.31
CA ASN A 82 9.73 3.17 9.66
C ASN A 82 8.82 2.34 8.74
N ARG A 83 8.37 1.15 9.20
CA ARG A 83 7.45 0.29 8.43
C ARG A 83 6.06 0.23 9.05
N ALA A 84 5.05 0.51 8.23
CA ALA A 84 3.65 0.29 8.59
C ALA A 84 3.33 -1.22 8.65
N TRP A 85 2.20 -1.60 9.26
CA TRP A 85 1.83 -3.02 9.40
C TRP A 85 1.70 -3.73 8.05
N HIS A 86 1.11 -3.05 7.06
CA HIS A 86 0.97 -3.61 5.72
C HIS A 86 2.32 -3.81 5.02
N ASP A 87 3.31 -2.96 5.31
CA ASP A 87 4.65 -3.11 4.76
C ASP A 87 5.37 -4.30 5.42
N LYS A 88 5.23 -4.46 6.76
CA LYS A 88 5.77 -5.60 7.51
C LYS A 88 5.19 -6.94 7.06
N ILE A 89 3.87 -7.03 6.93
CA ILE A 89 3.18 -8.26 6.51
C ILE A 89 3.63 -8.68 5.11
N ALA A 90 3.83 -7.71 4.22
CA ALA A 90 4.23 -7.95 2.85
C ALA A 90 5.75 -8.11 2.65
N GLY A 91 6.56 -7.91 3.68
CA GLY A 91 8.02 -7.88 3.51
C GLY A 91 8.47 -6.74 2.58
N THR A 92 7.87 -5.57 2.72
CA THR A 92 8.19 -4.39 1.91
C THR A 92 8.60 -3.22 2.80
N SER A 93 9.20 -2.20 2.18
CA SER A 93 9.49 -0.92 2.82
C SER A 93 9.23 0.24 1.86
N VAL A 94 8.99 1.43 2.39
CA VAL A 94 8.88 2.65 1.60
C VAL A 94 10.15 3.47 1.80
N ILE A 95 10.81 3.82 0.70
CA ILE A 95 12.05 4.61 0.69
C ILE A 95 11.81 5.97 0.02
N ASP A 96 12.57 6.97 0.46
CA ASP A 96 12.69 8.26 -0.24
C ASP A 96 13.70 8.13 -1.37
N GLN A 97 13.26 8.42 -2.59
CA GLN A 97 14.11 8.35 -3.78
C GLN A 97 15.14 9.48 -3.83
N HIS A 98 14.89 10.62 -3.19
CA HIS A 98 15.83 11.74 -3.17
C HIS A 98 17.07 11.45 -2.31
N GLU A 99 16.94 10.60 -1.30
CA GLU A 99 18.06 10.18 -0.45
C GLU A 99 18.83 9.00 -1.03
N SER A 100 18.17 8.08 -1.75
CA SER A 100 18.79 6.88 -2.32
C SER A 100 19.73 7.10 -3.52
N VAL A 101 19.87 8.35 -3.99
CA VAL A 101 20.71 8.73 -5.15
C VAL A 101 22.00 9.46 -4.73
N LYS A 102 22.26 9.59 -3.42
CA LYS A 102 23.54 10.10 -2.89
C LYS A 102 24.51 8.96 -2.60
#